data_AF-A0A1I5IU53-F1
#
_entry.id   AF-A0A1I5IU53-F1
#
_cell.length_a   1.000
_cell.length_b   1.000
_cell.length_c   1.000
_cell.angle_alpha   90.00
_cell.angle_beta   90.00
_cell.angle_gamma   90.00
#
_symmetry.space_group_name_H-M   'P 1'
#
loop_
_entity.id
_entity.type
_entity.pdbx_description
1 polymer ?
#
loop_
_entity_poly.entity_id
_entity_poly.type
_entity_poly.pdbx_seq_one_letter_code
_entity_poly.pdbx_strand_id
1 'polypeptide(L)'
;MKKIGYIFVLAVMILAAYSCGNRKSAADYAGMIDSIRRAEAEKELLKPSVSDPVVAFFDSLAMKSMPMKYSPEFVEYLPQMEKVPTAYNSRFDYESNVDLLACKLPPHGHYHMMLVAEKLDSTNVSLYLCTMNQEYVLVDRLCIYEQKIENRDGRLGVMRQDYYVTNQYEVTLVSFFRGEDDEEESEVAVCRYVINKEGNFEEVIVEL
;
A
#
# COMPACT_ATOMS: atom_id res chain seq x y z
N MET A 1 77.77 12.61 -31.82
CA MET A 1 77.37 11.69 -30.72
C MET A 1 75.83 11.57 -30.58
N LYS A 2 75.08 11.18 -31.64
CA LYS A 2 73.61 11.00 -31.55
C LYS A 2 73.10 9.65 -32.10
N LYS A 3 73.95 8.85 -32.74
CA LYS A 3 73.55 7.58 -33.39
C LYS A 3 73.53 6.35 -32.44
N ILE A 4 74.26 6.42 -31.32
CA ILE A 4 74.40 5.29 -30.37
C ILE A 4 73.15 5.17 -29.47
N GLY A 5 72.50 6.28 -29.12
CA GLY A 5 71.29 6.28 -28.28
C GLY A 5 70.08 5.63 -28.96
N TYR A 6 69.90 5.83 -30.27
CA TYR A 6 68.79 5.22 -31.02
C TYR A 6 68.89 3.69 -31.09
N ILE A 7 70.11 3.15 -31.20
CA ILE A 7 70.33 1.70 -31.25
C ILE A 7 69.99 1.08 -29.89
N PHE A 8 70.30 1.76 -28.79
CA PHE A 8 69.98 1.28 -27.44
C PHE A 8 68.48 1.27 -27.15
N VAL A 9 67.76 2.32 -27.56
CA VAL A 9 66.30 2.39 -27.39
C VAL A 9 65.59 1.34 -28.26
N LEU A 10 66.08 1.11 -29.48
CA LEU A 10 65.52 0.09 -30.37
C LEU A 10 65.78 -1.33 -29.83
N ALA A 11 66.96 -1.59 -29.26
CA ALA A 11 67.30 -2.86 -28.64
C ALA A 11 66.45 -3.15 -27.40
N VAL A 12 66.18 -2.15 -26.55
CA VAL A 12 65.31 -2.29 -25.37
C VAL A 12 63.84 -2.54 -25.77
N MET A 13 63.35 -1.88 -26.82
CA MET A 13 62.00 -2.11 -27.35
C MET A 13 61.84 -3.50 -27.97
N ILE A 14 62.85 -4.00 -28.67
CA ILE A 14 62.85 -5.36 -29.23
C ILE A 14 62.91 -6.41 -28.10
N LEU A 15 63.73 -6.20 -27.08
CA LEU A 15 63.79 -7.05 -25.88
C LEU A 15 62.45 -7.06 -25.10
N ALA A 16 61.78 -5.92 -24.98
CA ALA A 16 60.46 -5.83 -24.36
C ALA A 16 59.40 -6.58 -25.17
N ALA A 17 59.42 -6.47 -26.50
CA ALA A 17 58.51 -7.18 -27.39
C ALA A 17 58.71 -8.70 -27.38
N TYR A 18 59.96 -9.18 -27.27
CA TYR A 18 60.27 -10.61 -27.14
C TYR A 18 59.97 -11.16 -25.74
N SER A 19 59.98 -10.32 -24.68
CA SER A 19 59.57 -10.76 -23.33
C SER A 19 58.04 -10.84 -23.15
N CYS A 20 57.26 -10.22 -24.05
CA CYS A 20 55.80 -10.30 -24.08
C CYS A 20 55.26 -11.51 -24.86
N GLY A 21 56.03 -12.60 -24.95
CA GLY A 21 55.53 -13.93 -25.31
C GLY A 21 54.73 -14.55 -24.16
N ASN A 22 53.75 -13.83 -23.62
CA ASN A 22 52.95 -14.29 -22.48
C ASN A 22 51.92 -15.31 -23.00
N ARG A 23 52.30 -16.60 -23.01
CA ARG A 23 51.33 -17.70 -23.11
C ARG A 23 50.40 -17.57 -21.90
N LYS A 24 49.22 -17.00 -22.10
CA LYS A 24 48.16 -16.94 -21.09
C LYS A 24 47.93 -18.37 -20.58
N SER A 25 48.30 -18.60 -19.33
CA SER A 25 48.16 -19.89 -18.67
C SER A 25 46.71 -20.07 -18.25
N ALA A 26 46.24 -21.31 -18.11
CA ALA A 26 44.91 -21.61 -17.57
C ALA A 26 44.66 -20.93 -16.20
N ALA A 27 45.72 -20.61 -15.44
CA ALA A 27 45.65 -19.85 -14.20
C ALA A 27 45.19 -18.39 -14.39
N ASP A 28 45.55 -17.74 -15.51
CA ASP A 28 45.09 -16.38 -15.82
C ASP A 28 43.61 -16.35 -16.18
N TYR A 29 43.13 -17.42 -16.85
CA TYR A 29 41.71 -17.60 -17.13
C TYR A 29 40.91 -17.87 -15.85
N ALA A 30 41.47 -18.66 -14.92
CA ALA A 30 40.84 -18.90 -13.62
C ALA A 30 40.70 -17.61 -12.80
N GLY A 31 41.75 -16.77 -12.76
CA GLY A 31 41.69 -15.47 -12.08
C GLY A 31 40.70 -14.49 -12.72
N MET A 32 40.53 -14.55 -14.05
CA MET A 32 39.56 -13.73 -14.77
C MET A 32 38.12 -14.22 -14.55
N ILE A 33 37.89 -15.52 -14.43
CA ILE A 33 36.56 -16.08 -14.11
C ILE A 33 36.16 -15.73 -12.67
N ASP A 34 37.10 -15.79 -11.73
CA ASP A 34 36.84 -15.40 -10.33
C ASP A 34 36.57 -13.90 -10.17
N SER A 35 37.23 -13.04 -10.96
CA SER A 35 36.95 -11.60 -10.94
C SER A 35 35.59 -11.27 -11.55
N ILE A 36 35.18 -11.99 -12.61
CA ILE A 36 33.84 -11.88 -13.20
C ILE A 36 32.78 -12.34 -12.18
N ARG A 37 32.96 -13.49 -11.52
CA ARG A 37 32.04 -13.98 -10.49
C ARG A 37 31.92 -13.02 -9.30
N ARG A 38 33.02 -12.43 -8.86
CA ARG A 38 33.00 -11.42 -7.80
C ARG A 38 32.30 -10.14 -8.23
N ALA A 39 32.54 -9.67 -9.46
CA ALA A 39 31.85 -8.50 -10.01
C ALA A 39 30.35 -8.75 -10.24
N GLU A 40 29.96 -9.98 -10.59
CA GLU A 40 28.55 -10.40 -10.69
C GLU A 40 27.89 -10.49 -9.31
N ALA A 41 28.56 -11.09 -8.31
CA ALA A 41 28.07 -11.14 -6.94
C ALA A 41 27.95 -9.73 -6.31
N GLU A 42 28.89 -8.83 -6.60
CA GLU A 42 28.84 -7.44 -6.15
C GLU A 42 27.73 -6.65 -6.86
N LYS A 43 27.47 -6.94 -8.14
CA LYS A 43 26.30 -6.41 -8.86
C LYS A 43 24.97 -6.94 -8.32
N GLU A 44 24.90 -8.18 -7.85
CA GLU A 44 23.69 -8.71 -7.20
C GLU A 44 23.46 -8.07 -5.83
N LEU A 45 24.51 -7.81 -5.06
CA LEU A 45 24.43 -7.12 -3.77
C LEU A 45 24.12 -5.62 -3.90
N LEU A 46 24.45 -5.01 -5.05
CA LEU A 46 24.20 -3.60 -5.35
C LEU A 46 22.92 -3.35 -6.15
N LYS A 47 22.12 -4.37 -6.45
CA LYS A 47 20.76 -4.13 -6.95
C LYS A 47 20.01 -3.42 -5.83
N PRO A 48 19.62 -2.14 -5.97
CA PRO A 48 18.67 -1.56 -5.04
C PRO A 48 17.48 -2.51 -5.03
N SER A 49 17.04 -2.94 -3.84
CA SER A 49 15.76 -3.62 -3.71
C SER A 49 14.77 -2.67 -4.36
N VAL A 50 14.29 -3.00 -5.56
CA VAL A 50 13.20 -2.25 -6.18
C VAL A 50 12.04 -2.50 -5.23
N SER A 51 11.83 -1.58 -4.28
CA SER A 51 10.68 -1.66 -3.39
C SER A 51 9.49 -1.70 -4.33
N ASP A 52 8.63 -2.70 -4.15
CA ASP A 52 7.40 -2.81 -4.94
C ASP A 52 6.74 -1.42 -4.94
N PRO A 53 6.52 -0.80 -6.12
CA PRO A 53 5.96 0.55 -6.20
C PRO A 53 4.61 0.66 -5.50
N VAL A 54 3.86 -0.45 -5.40
CA VAL A 54 2.62 -0.54 -4.64
C VAL A 54 2.87 -0.34 -3.15
N VAL A 55 3.83 -1.09 -2.59
CA VAL A 55 4.21 -1.02 -1.18
C VAL A 55 4.75 0.37 -0.85
N ALA A 56 5.60 0.93 -1.71
CA ALA A 56 6.15 2.28 -1.54
C ALA A 56 5.05 3.36 -1.54
N PHE A 57 4.03 3.22 -2.40
CA PHE A 57 2.88 4.12 -2.39
C PHE A 57 2.13 4.04 -1.04
N PHE A 58 1.71 2.85 -0.62
CA PHE A 58 0.98 2.72 0.65
C PHE A 58 1.82 3.10 1.86
N ASP A 59 3.14 2.91 1.83
CA ASP A 59 4.04 3.36 2.89
C ASP A 59 4.18 4.88 2.98
N SER A 60 3.99 5.59 1.87
CA SER A 60 4.08 7.05 1.81
C SER A 60 2.84 7.79 2.33
N LEU A 61 1.70 7.10 2.44
CA LEU A 61 0.43 7.70 2.85
C LEU A 61 0.48 8.28 4.26
N ALA A 62 -0.13 9.45 4.43
CA ALA A 62 -0.30 10.08 5.74
C ALA A 62 -1.08 9.17 6.72
N MET A 63 -0.61 9.11 7.96
CA MET A 63 -1.27 8.38 9.03
C MET A 63 -2.26 9.28 9.78
N LYS A 64 -3.51 8.85 9.86
CA LYS A 64 -4.56 9.47 10.66
C LYS A 64 -4.62 8.84 12.06
N SER A 65 -4.91 9.65 13.08
CA SER A 65 -5.00 9.19 14.47
C SER A 65 -6.37 8.61 14.84
N MET A 66 -6.37 7.72 15.82
CA MET A 66 -7.55 7.18 16.52
C MET A 66 -7.75 7.90 17.87
N PRO A 67 -8.97 7.92 18.46
CA PRO A 67 -10.23 7.32 17.98
C PRO A 67 -10.87 8.18 16.88
N MET A 68 -11.76 7.57 16.08
CA MET A 68 -12.49 8.25 15.02
C MET A 68 -13.99 8.14 15.25
N LYS A 69 -14.73 9.20 14.93
CA LYS A 69 -16.20 9.19 14.94
C LYS A 69 -16.72 9.88 13.70
N TYR A 70 -17.95 9.57 13.32
CA TYR A 70 -18.63 10.28 12.25
C TYR A 70 -18.67 11.79 12.55
N SER A 71 -18.31 12.59 11.54
CA SER A 71 -18.69 13.98 11.44
C SER A 71 -19.01 14.30 9.97
N PRO A 72 -20.05 15.10 9.69
CA PRO A 72 -20.41 15.47 8.32
C PRO A 72 -19.23 16.07 7.54
N GLU A 73 -18.45 16.94 8.20
CA GLU A 73 -17.29 17.61 7.58
C GLU A 73 -16.19 16.62 7.22
N PHE A 74 -16.02 15.55 7.99
CA PHE A 74 -15.02 14.53 7.69
C PHE A 74 -15.37 13.77 6.42
N VAL A 75 -16.64 13.41 6.24
CA VAL A 75 -17.13 12.71 5.04
C VAL A 75 -17.14 13.62 3.82
N GLU A 76 -17.55 14.88 3.99
CA GLU A 76 -17.64 15.85 2.90
C GLU A 76 -16.25 16.17 2.31
N TYR A 77 -15.27 16.41 3.18
CA TYR A 77 -13.95 16.89 2.75
C TYR A 77 -12.87 15.81 2.66
N LEU A 78 -13.05 14.65 3.31
CA LEU A 78 -12.08 13.55 3.38
C LEU A 78 -10.64 14.03 3.63
N PRO A 79 -10.40 14.81 4.70
CA PRO A 79 -9.11 15.42 4.94
C PRO A 79 -8.04 14.34 5.16
N GLN A 80 -6.84 14.59 4.62
CA GLN A 80 -5.66 13.72 4.75
C GLN A 80 -5.77 12.37 4.01
N MET A 81 -6.71 12.23 3.08
CA MET A 81 -6.79 11.09 2.18
C MET A 81 -6.16 11.42 0.82
N GLU A 82 -5.37 10.49 0.28
CA GLU A 82 -4.71 10.64 -1.02
C GLU A 82 -5.35 9.74 -2.07
N LYS A 83 -5.32 10.17 -3.34
CA LYS A 83 -5.87 9.39 -4.44
C LYS A 83 -5.04 8.13 -4.67
N VAL A 84 -5.71 6.98 -4.58
CA VAL A 84 -5.13 5.70 -4.94
C VAL A 84 -5.01 5.63 -6.47
N PRO A 85 -3.83 5.36 -7.02
CA PRO A 85 -3.68 5.09 -8.44
C PRO A 85 -4.62 3.95 -8.85
N THR A 86 -5.37 4.11 -9.93
CA THR A 86 -6.36 3.10 -10.39
C THR A 86 -5.74 1.72 -10.63
N ALA A 87 -4.45 1.67 -10.97
CA ALA A 87 -3.69 0.43 -11.09
C ALA A 87 -3.62 -0.40 -9.79
N TYR A 88 -3.90 0.20 -8.64
CA TYR A 88 -3.87 -0.44 -7.31
C TYR A 88 -5.26 -0.77 -6.77
N ASN A 89 -6.33 -0.45 -7.51
CA ASN A 89 -7.72 -0.76 -7.09
C ASN A 89 -7.95 -2.26 -6.84
N SER A 90 -7.24 -3.12 -7.57
CA SER A 90 -7.31 -4.57 -7.38
C SER A 90 -6.80 -5.03 -6.01
N ARG A 91 -6.01 -4.21 -5.30
CA ARG A 91 -5.61 -4.48 -3.91
C ARG A 91 -6.78 -4.39 -2.92
N PHE A 92 -7.88 -3.75 -3.33
CA PHE A 92 -9.10 -3.57 -2.56
C PHE A 92 -10.29 -4.36 -3.15
N ASP A 93 -10.03 -5.35 -4.02
CA ASP A 93 -11.03 -6.16 -4.72
C ASP A 93 -12.03 -5.38 -5.59
N TYR A 94 -11.58 -4.28 -6.20
CA TYR A 94 -12.37 -3.56 -7.21
C TYR A 94 -11.97 -3.99 -8.63
N GLU A 95 -12.96 -4.39 -9.43
CA GLU A 95 -12.78 -4.81 -10.83
C GLU A 95 -12.75 -3.64 -11.82
N SER A 96 -13.25 -2.47 -11.43
CA SER A 96 -13.42 -1.29 -12.29
C SER A 96 -12.59 -0.08 -11.85
N ASN A 97 -12.54 0.94 -12.71
CA ASN A 97 -11.93 2.23 -12.41
C ASN A 97 -12.83 3.01 -11.43
N VAL A 98 -12.76 2.65 -10.16
CA VAL A 98 -13.34 3.41 -9.04
C VAL A 98 -12.35 4.45 -8.55
N ASP A 99 -12.84 5.65 -8.27
CA ASP A 99 -12.01 6.70 -7.65
C ASP A 99 -11.92 6.44 -6.14
N LEU A 100 -10.80 5.84 -5.74
CA LEU A 100 -10.49 5.55 -4.34
C LEU A 100 -9.58 6.62 -3.76
N LEU A 101 -9.90 7.07 -2.55
CA LEU A 101 -9.01 7.84 -1.69
C LEU A 101 -8.63 6.96 -0.49
N ALA A 102 -7.40 7.06 -0.01
CA ALA A 102 -6.96 6.26 1.13
C ALA A 102 -6.04 7.05 2.07
N CYS A 103 -6.06 6.68 3.35
CA CYS A 103 -5.04 7.06 4.31
C CYS A 103 -4.71 5.90 5.25
N LYS A 104 -3.52 5.96 5.85
CA LYS A 104 -3.10 4.95 6.83
C LYS A 104 -3.74 5.22 8.17
N LEU A 105 -4.01 4.14 8.90
CA LEU A 105 -4.36 4.17 10.31
C LEU A 105 -3.27 3.44 11.11
N PRO A 106 -3.22 3.58 12.46
CA PRO A 106 -2.27 2.85 13.28
C PRO A 106 -2.41 1.34 13.08
N PRO A 107 -1.32 0.58 12.92
CA PRO A 107 -1.42 -0.85 12.65
C PRO A 107 -2.12 -1.60 13.80
N HIS A 108 -2.80 -2.70 13.49
CA HIS A 108 -3.41 -3.58 14.47
C HIS A 108 -2.73 -4.96 14.40
N GLY A 109 -1.89 -5.25 15.39
CA GLY A 109 -1.06 -6.46 15.37
C GLY A 109 -0.08 -6.44 14.20
N HIS A 110 -0.23 -7.41 13.28
CA HIS A 110 0.57 -7.54 12.07
C HIS A 110 -0.20 -7.15 10.80
N TYR A 111 -1.31 -6.43 10.94
CA TYR A 111 -2.09 -5.93 9.81
C TYR A 111 -1.84 -4.43 9.59
N HIS A 112 -1.74 -4.04 8.33
CA HIS A 112 -1.85 -2.64 7.94
C HIS A 112 -3.32 -2.25 7.96
N MET A 113 -3.61 -1.13 8.59
CA MET A 113 -4.96 -0.60 8.70
C MET A 113 -5.10 0.60 7.77
N MET A 114 -6.14 0.56 6.94
CA MET A 114 -6.40 1.60 5.95
C MET A 114 -7.82 2.12 6.12
N LEU A 115 -8.00 3.44 6.01
CA LEU A 115 -9.29 4.04 5.76
C LEU A 115 -9.38 4.32 4.27
N VAL A 116 -10.42 3.83 3.62
CA VAL A 116 -10.63 3.97 2.18
C VAL A 116 -11.96 4.66 1.95
N ALA A 117 -11.98 5.67 1.10
CA ALA A 117 -13.19 6.31 0.65
C ALA A 117 -13.41 5.97 -0.83
N GLU A 118 -14.56 5.40 -1.13
CA GLU A 118 -15.05 5.17 -2.47
C GLU A 118 -15.89 6.37 -2.89
N LYS A 119 -15.44 7.09 -3.93
CA LYS A 119 -16.19 8.18 -4.55
C LYS A 119 -16.85 7.69 -5.83
N LEU A 120 -18.17 7.51 -5.77
CA LEU A 120 -18.98 7.26 -6.96
C LEU A 120 -19.25 8.57 -7.72
N ASP A 121 -19.55 9.65 -6.98
CA ASP A 121 -19.70 11.00 -7.51
C ASP A 121 -19.38 12.07 -6.43
N SER A 122 -19.72 13.34 -6.66
CA SER A 122 -19.47 14.43 -5.72
C SER A 122 -20.28 14.35 -4.41
N THR A 123 -21.34 13.54 -4.39
CA THR A 123 -22.32 13.46 -3.30
C THR A 123 -22.38 12.08 -2.64
N ASN A 124 -22.00 11.03 -3.35
CA ASN A 124 -22.06 9.65 -2.91
C ASN A 124 -20.66 9.17 -2.54
N VAL A 125 -20.42 9.11 -1.24
CA VAL A 125 -19.18 8.64 -0.62
C VAL A 125 -19.51 7.48 0.30
N SER A 126 -18.78 6.38 0.14
CA SER A 126 -18.77 5.28 1.10
C SER A 126 -17.40 5.18 1.76
N LEU A 127 -17.35 4.96 3.08
CA LEU A 127 -16.11 4.76 3.82
C LEU A 127 -15.97 3.32 4.28
N TYR A 128 -14.77 2.79 4.11
CA TYR A 128 -14.40 1.43 4.49
C TYR A 128 -13.18 1.44 5.39
N LEU A 129 -13.26 0.67 6.48
CA LEU A 129 -12.06 0.24 7.20
C LEU A 129 -11.56 -1.04 6.55
N CYS A 130 -10.30 -1.07 6.17
CA CYS A 130 -9.68 -2.23 5.56
C CYS A 130 -8.54 -2.75 6.42
N THR A 131 -8.51 -4.07 6.60
CA THR A 131 -7.36 -4.81 7.13
C THR A 131 -6.58 -5.34 5.94
N MET A 132 -5.27 -5.12 5.96
CA MET A 132 -4.36 -5.50 4.87
C MET A 132 -3.22 -6.32 5.45
N ASN A 133 -2.74 -7.30 4.70
CA ASN A 133 -1.54 -8.04 5.08
C ASN A 133 -0.26 -7.18 4.88
N GLN A 134 0.91 -7.75 5.17
CA GLN A 134 2.21 -7.08 5.03
C GLN A 134 2.58 -6.70 3.58
N GLU A 135 1.87 -7.24 2.59
CA GLU A 135 2.06 -6.95 1.17
C GLU A 135 0.99 -6.01 0.61
N TYR A 136 0.21 -5.37 1.49
CA TYR A 136 -0.94 -4.52 1.13
C TYR A 136 -1.98 -5.23 0.24
N VAL A 137 -2.23 -6.51 0.53
CA VAL A 137 -3.38 -7.26 -0.01
C VAL A 137 -4.51 -7.21 1.01
N LEU A 138 -5.72 -6.91 0.55
CA LEU A 138 -6.93 -6.91 1.36
C LEU A 138 -7.12 -8.27 2.05
N VAL A 139 -7.31 -8.23 3.37
CA VAL A 139 -7.72 -9.37 4.18
C VAL A 139 -9.22 -9.29 4.38
N ASP A 140 -9.70 -8.15 4.86
CA ASP A 140 -11.14 -7.89 5.04
C ASP A 140 -11.44 -6.39 4.99
N ARG A 141 -12.72 -6.05 4.74
CA ARG A 141 -13.21 -4.67 4.75
C ARG A 141 -14.56 -4.57 5.45
N LEU A 142 -14.72 -3.51 6.25
CA LEU A 142 -15.98 -3.15 6.89
C LEU A 142 -16.45 -1.79 6.36
N CYS A 143 -17.67 -1.74 5.81
CA CYS A 143 -18.32 -0.48 5.47
C CYS A 143 -18.70 0.23 6.76
N ILE A 144 -18.07 1.37 7.04
CA ILE A 144 -18.31 2.14 8.27
C ILE A 144 -19.19 3.36 8.02
N TYR A 145 -19.30 3.83 6.78
CA TYR A 145 -20.22 4.88 6.41
C TYR A 145 -20.77 4.64 5.01
N GLU A 146 -22.08 4.73 4.88
CA GLU A 146 -22.80 4.75 3.61
C GLU A 146 -24.09 5.55 3.81
N GLN A 147 -24.50 6.26 2.77
CA GLN A 147 -25.83 6.84 2.69
C GLN A 147 -26.49 6.36 1.40
N LYS A 148 -27.67 5.74 1.50
CA LYS A 148 -28.38 5.21 0.35
C LYS A 148 -29.89 5.37 0.48
N ILE A 149 -30.55 5.40 -0.66
CA ILE A 149 -32.01 5.35 -0.72
C ILE A 149 -32.43 3.89 -0.56
N GLU A 150 -33.34 3.62 0.37
CA GLU A 150 -33.83 2.27 0.68
C GLU A 150 -35.34 2.28 0.86
N ASN A 151 -36.01 1.19 0.44
CA ASN A 151 -37.42 0.97 0.71
C ASN A 151 -37.54 -0.03 1.87
N ARG A 152 -38.02 0.44 3.02
CA ARG A 152 -38.18 -0.35 4.24
C ARG A 152 -39.65 -0.40 4.63
N ASP A 153 -40.19 -1.60 4.76
CA ASP A 153 -41.59 -1.83 5.16
C ASP A 153 -42.63 -1.03 4.34
N GLY A 154 -42.34 -0.81 3.05
CA GLY A 154 -43.20 -0.06 2.13
C GLY A 154 -43.02 1.46 2.17
N ARG A 155 -42.04 1.96 2.94
CA ARG A 155 -41.67 3.38 3.02
C ARG A 155 -40.33 3.62 2.34
N LEU A 156 -40.32 4.54 1.38
CA LEU A 156 -39.08 5.03 0.78
C LEU A 156 -38.42 6.03 1.73
N GLY A 157 -37.11 5.95 1.86
CA GLY A 157 -36.35 6.84 2.72
C GLY A 157 -34.85 6.75 2.50
N VAL A 158 -34.13 7.50 3.32
CA VAL A 158 -32.66 7.51 3.35
C VAL A 158 -32.19 6.66 4.53
N MET A 159 -31.34 5.69 4.24
CA MET A 159 -30.58 4.94 5.23
C MET A 159 -29.20 5.57 5.35
N ARG A 160 -28.80 5.90 6.58
CA ARG A 160 -27.50 6.49 6.93
C ARG A 160 -26.84 5.64 7.99
N GLN A 161 -25.54 5.39 7.84
CA GLN A 161 -24.77 4.65 8.84
C GLN A 161 -23.71 5.56 9.46
N ASP A 162 -23.78 5.73 10.78
CA ASP A 162 -22.77 6.41 11.57
C ASP A 162 -21.82 5.40 12.22
N TYR A 163 -20.62 5.87 12.53
CA TYR A 163 -19.59 5.04 13.15
C TYR A 163 -18.90 5.72 14.32
N TYR A 164 -18.40 4.86 15.21
CA TYR A 164 -17.41 5.18 16.23
C TYR A 164 -16.35 4.08 16.27
N VAL A 165 -15.08 4.46 16.24
CA VAL A 165 -13.94 3.52 16.26
C VAL A 165 -13.00 3.88 17.39
N THR A 166 -12.73 2.90 18.26
CA THR A 166 -11.80 3.05 19.38
C THR A 166 -10.34 2.94 18.95
N ASN A 167 -9.42 3.16 19.89
CA ASN A 167 -7.98 2.95 19.67
C ASN A 167 -7.59 1.48 19.45
N GLN A 168 -8.48 0.53 19.74
CA GLN A 168 -8.27 -0.90 19.56
C GLN A 168 -9.06 -1.45 18.37
N TYR A 169 -9.57 -0.59 17.48
CA TYR A 169 -10.42 -0.98 16.35
C TYR A 169 -11.69 -1.74 16.76
N GLU A 170 -12.21 -1.44 17.95
CA GLU A 170 -13.61 -1.76 18.22
C GLU A 170 -14.47 -0.74 17.47
N VAL A 171 -15.27 -1.24 16.53
CA VAL A 171 -16.11 -0.42 15.66
C VAL A 171 -17.54 -0.56 16.14
N THR A 172 -18.21 0.55 16.40
CA THR A 172 -19.67 0.59 16.61
C THR A 172 -20.30 1.27 15.43
N LEU A 173 -21.23 0.58 14.77
CA LEU A 173 -22.02 1.10 13.66
C LEU A 173 -23.44 1.32 14.15
N VAL A 174 -23.98 2.50 13.86
CA VAL A 174 -25.36 2.87 14.18
C VAL A 174 -26.05 3.21 12.88
N SER A 175 -27.12 2.49 12.57
CA SER A 175 -27.91 2.73 11.36
C SER A 175 -29.15 3.55 11.69
N PHE A 176 -29.37 4.59 10.90
CA PHE A 176 -30.51 5.48 10.98
C PHE A 176 -31.32 5.40 9.69
N PHE A 177 -32.64 5.41 9.81
CA PHE A 177 -33.55 5.51 8.69
C PHE A 177 -34.42 6.75 8.84
N ARG A 178 -34.59 7.48 7.73
CA ARG A 178 -35.50 8.61 7.63
C ARG A 178 -36.41 8.43 6.43
N GLY A 179 -37.70 8.24 6.66
CA GLY A 179 -38.69 8.24 5.57
C GLY A 179 -38.78 9.61 4.89
N GLU A 180 -39.22 9.64 3.64
CA GLU A 180 -39.43 10.91 2.90
C GLU A 180 -40.38 11.87 3.62
N ASP A 181 -41.41 11.31 4.28
CA ASP A 181 -42.42 12.07 5.03
C ASP A 181 -42.03 12.30 6.51
N ASP A 182 -40.89 11.79 6.97
CA ASP A 182 -40.47 11.84 8.37
C ASP A 182 -39.53 13.05 8.62
N GLU A 183 -39.81 13.82 9.67
CA GLU A 183 -38.95 14.95 10.08
C GLU A 183 -37.71 14.47 10.86
N GLU A 184 -37.81 13.36 11.57
CA GLU A 184 -36.77 12.81 12.44
C GLU A 184 -36.22 11.48 11.92
N GLU A 185 -34.94 11.22 12.20
CA GLU A 185 -34.32 9.94 11.93
C GLU A 185 -34.64 8.94 13.05
N SER A 186 -34.95 7.70 12.68
CA SER A 186 -35.13 6.59 13.62
C SER A 186 -33.89 5.72 13.65
N GLU A 187 -33.37 5.40 14.83
CA GLU A 187 -32.33 4.38 15.00
C GLU A 187 -32.92 2.99 14.71
N VAL A 188 -32.19 2.20 13.92
CA VAL A 188 -32.69 0.95 13.36
C VAL A 188 -31.88 -0.26 13.78
N ALA A 189 -30.57 -0.10 13.91
CA ALA A 189 -29.66 -1.15 14.28
C ALA A 189 -28.40 -0.57 14.91
N VAL A 190 -27.84 -1.31 15.86
CA VAL A 190 -26.52 -1.06 16.42
C VAL A 190 -25.74 -2.36 16.35
N CYS A 191 -24.64 -2.34 15.61
CA CYS A 191 -23.73 -3.48 15.47
C CYS A 191 -22.36 -3.10 15.99
N ARG A 192 -21.70 -4.03 16.68
CA ARG A 192 -20.32 -3.85 17.15
C ARG A 192 -19.43 -4.86 16.46
N TYR A 193 -18.28 -4.42 15.97
CA TYR A 193 -17.28 -5.26 15.33
C TYR A 193 -15.95 -5.17 16.06
N VAL A 194 -15.22 -6.29 16.07
CA VAL A 194 -13.82 -6.37 16.51
C VAL A 194 -13.01 -7.10 15.46
N ILE A 195 -11.70 -6.85 15.42
CA ILE A 195 -10.80 -7.56 14.50
C ILE A 195 -10.36 -8.87 15.16
N ASN A 196 -10.62 -10.00 14.50
CA ASN A 196 -10.20 -11.32 14.97
C ASN A 196 -8.70 -11.57 14.72
N LYS A 197 -8.20 -12.77 15.04
CA LYS A 197 -6.76 -13.08 14.88
C LYS A 197 -6.33 -13.18 13.42
N GLU A 198 -7.26 -13.53 12.55
CA GLU A 198 -7.10 -13.68 11.10
C GLU A 198 -7.23 -12.34 10.37
N GLY A 199 -7.55 -11.25 11.08
CA GLY A 199 -7.66 -9.90 10.52
C GLY A 199 -9.05 -9.58 9.97
N ASN A 200 -10.06 -10.40 10.23
CA ASN A 200 -11.44 -10.17 9.79
C ASN A 200 -12.22 -9.36 10.83
N PHE A 201 -13.17 -8.56 10.38
CA PHE A 201 -14.13 -7.87 11.23
C PHE A 201 -15.25 -8.85 11.62
N GLU A 202 -15.28 -9.23 12.90
CA GLU A 202 -16.32 -10.10 13.45
C GLU A 202 -17.33 -9.28 14.24
N GLU A 203 -18.61 -9.50 13.96
CA GLU A 203 -19.69 -8.91 14.74
C GLU A 203 -19.74 -9.55 16.13
N VAL A 204 -19.72 -8.72 17.16
CA VAL A 204 -19.87 -9.12 18.56
C VAL A 204 -21.30 -8.82 18.97
N ILE A 205 -22.05 -9.87 19.30
CA ILE A 205 -23.41 -9.73 19.82
C ILE A 205 -23.34 -8.94 21.13
N VAL A 206 -23.93 -7.75 21.13
CA VAL A 206 -24.15 -6.99 22.36
C VAL A 206 -25.44 -7.52 22.96
N GLU A 207 -25.34 -8.38 23.98
CA GLU A 207 -26.50 -8.67 24.84
C GLU A 207 -26.87 -7.35 25.54
N LEU A 208 -28.03 -6.79 25.19
CA LEU A 208 -28.65 -5.66 25.89
C LEU A 208 -29.30 -6.10 27.20
#